data_AF-A0A1I5FDP4-F1
#
_entry.id   AF-A0A1I5FDP4-F1
#
_cell.length_a   1.000
_cell.length_b   1.000
_cell.length_c   1.000
_cell.angle_alpha   90.00
_cell.angle_beta   90.00
_cell.angle_gamma   90.00
#
_symmetry.space_group_name_H-M   'P 1'
#
loop_
_entity.id
_entity.type
_entity.pdbx_description
1 polymer ?
#
loop_
_entity_poly.entity_id
_entity_poly.type
_entity_poly.pdbx_seq_one_letter_code
_entity_poly.pdbx_strand_id
1 'polypeptide(L)'
;MERKVYCDYLRFFAVFAVCVLHVSAFNWACTDVNSLEWQVFNFYESIVRWGVPIFLMISGTLFLNREISIKKLFSKYIFRMVVAFVFWSLFYAFDE
;
A
#
# COMPACT_ATOMS: atom_id res chain seq x y z
N MET A 1 11.51 -0.42 21.95
CA MET A 1 10.80 -1.27 20.97
C MET A 1 11.89 -1.98 20.22
N GLU A 2 12.02 -3.30 20.38
CA GLU A 2 13.09 -4.07 19.74
C GLU A 2 12.87 -4.13 18.23
N ARG A 3 13.94 -3.97 17.44
CA ARG A 3 13.87 -4.01 15.99
C ARG A 3 13.62 -5.43 15.53
N LYS A 4 12.51 -5.65 14.82
CA LYS A 4 12.12 -6.95 14.27
C LYS A 4 12.68 -7.10 12.86
N VAL A 5 13.80 -7.83 12.72
CA VAL A 5 14.51 -8.02 11.44
C VAL A 5 13.61 -8.62 10.36
N TYR A 6 12.71 -9.53 10.71
CA TYR A 6 11.76 -10.12 9.76
C TYR A 6 10.81 -9.08 9.14
N CYS A 7 10.43 -8.04 9.89
CA CYS A 7 9.61 -6.96 9.34
C CYS A 7 10.37 -6.16 8.29
N ASP A 8 11.69 -6.03 8.40
CA ASP A 8 12.49 -5.29 7.43
C ASP A 8 12.64 -6.06 6.12
N TYR A 9 12.84 -7.39 6.18
CA TYR A 9 12.79 -8.23 4.98
C TYR A 9 11.43 -8.18 4.30
N LEU A 10 10.34 -8.28 5.07
CA LEU A 10 8.99 -8.16 4.52
C LEU A 10 8.75 -6.80 3.86
N ARG A 11 9.24 -5.70 4.45
CA ARG A 11 9.16 -4.37 3.83
C ARG A 11 9.93 -4.33 2.51
N PHE A 12 11.15 -4.88 2.48
CA PHE A 12 11.95 -4.91 1.26
C PHE A 12 11.20 -5.61 0.11
N PHE A 13 10.69 -6.82 0.36
CA PHE A 13 9.92 -7.56 -0.64
C PHE A 13 8.62 -6.85 -1.02
N ALA A 14 7.93 -6.22 -0.07
CA ALA A 14 6.73 -5.45 -0.33
C ALA A 14 6.98 -4.22 -1.20
N VAL A 15 8.06 -3.47 -0.95
CA VAL A 15 8.47 -2.33 -1.82
C VAL A 15 8.73 -2.84 -3.23
N PHE A 16 9.49 -3.94 -3.36
CA PHE A 16 9.78 -4.52 -4.67
C PHE A 16 8.49 -4.92 -5.42
N ALA A 17 7.57 -5.60 -4.75
CA ALA A 17 6.27 -5.97 -5.31
C ALA A 17 5.46 -4.75 -5.78
N VAL A 18 5.46 -3.66 -5.02
CA VAL A 18 4.78 -2.41 -5.39
C VAL A 18 5.43 -1.77 -6.62
N CYS A 19 6.76 -1.78 -6.73
CA CYS A 19 7.44 -1.29 -7.93
C CYS A 19 7.01 -2.08 -9.17
N VAL A 20 6.98 -3.42 -9.09
CA VAL A 20 6.53 -4.26 -10.20
C VAL A 20 5.07 -3.96 -10.56
N LEU A 21 4.20 -3.78 -9.56
CA LEU A 21 2.78 -3.44 -9.76
C LEU A 21 2.62 -2.15 -10.57
N HIS A 22 3.35 -1.10 -10.20
CA HIS A 22 3.27 0.18 -10.90
C HIS A 22 3.85 0.10 -12.31
N VAL A 23 4.94 -0.64 -12.51
CA VAL A 23 5.54 -0.84 -13.83
C VAL A 23 4.59 -1.63 -14.74
N SER A 24 3.94 -2.69 -14.24
CA SER A 24 2.98 -3.48 -15.02
C SER A 24 1.71 -2.69 -15.36
N ALA A 25 1.33 -1.72 -14.52
CA ALA A 25 0.13 -0.90 -14.72
C ALA A 25 0.34 0.27 -15.71
N PHE A 26 1.59 0.63 -16.05
CA PHE A 26 1.91 1.87 -16.77
C PHE A 26 1.17 2.02 -18.12
N ASN A 27 1.13 0.96 -18.93
CA ASN A 27 0.43 0.96 -20.22
C ASN A 27 -0.90 0.20 -20.20
N TRP A 28 -1.35 -0.25 -19.02
CA TRP A 28 -2.48 -1.16 -18.90
C TRP A 28 -3.79 -0.60 -19.50
N ALA A 29 -4.02 0.71 -19.38
CA ALA A 29 -5.21 1.37 -19.93
C ALA A 29 -5.16 1.63 -21.45
N CYS A 30 -3.97 1.60 -22.07
CA CYS A 30 -3.78 1.89 -23.50
C CYS A 30 -3.60 0.63 -24.35
N THR A 31 -3.58 -0.54 -23.73
CA THR A 31 -3.36 -1.83 -24.38
C THR A 31 -4.69 -2.56 -24.60
N ASP A 32 -4.86 -3.17 -25.78
CA ASP A 32 -6.04 -3.97 -26.09
C ASP A 32 -6.21 -5.13 -25.10
N VAL A 33 -7.38 -5.25 -24.52
CA VAL A 33 -7.76 -6.26 -23.52
C VAL A 33 -7.58 -7.69 -24.03
N ASN A 34 -7.69 -7.92 -25.34
CA ASN A 34 -7.53 -9.26 -25.94
C ASN A 34 -6.07 -9.59 -26.29
N SER A 35 -5.16 -8.64 -26.16
CA SER A 35 -3.76 -8.79 -26.54
C SER A 35 -2.96 -9.63 -25.55
N LEU A 36 -1.81 -10.15 -26.00
CA LEU A 36 -0.89 -10.90 -25.14
C LEU A 36 -0.25 -9.98 -24.10
N GLU A 37 0.01 -8.72 -24.47
CA GLU A 37 0.57 -7.69 -23.61
C GLU A 37 -0.32 -7.45 -22.40
N TRP A 38 -1.64 -7.35 -22.61
CA TRP A 38 -2.60 -7.16 -21.52
C TRP A 38 -2.62 -8.37 -20.56
N GLN A 39 -2.53 -9.59 -21.09
CA GLN A 39 -2.44 -10.79 -20.27
C GLN A 39 -1.15 -10.82 -19.44
N VAL A 40 -0.02 -10.42 -20.02
CA VAL A 40 1.26 -10.31 -19.32
C VAL A 40 1.18 -9.29 -18.18
N PHE A 41 0.59 -8.12 -18.42
CA PHE A 41 0.40 -7.12 -17.37
C PHE A 41 -0.44 -7.67 -16.20
N ASN A 42 -1.57 -8.32 -16.49
CA ASN A 42 -2.42 -8.91 -15.47
C ASN A 42 -1.72 -10.03 -14.68
N PHE A 43 -0.90 -10.84 -15.37
CA PHE A 43 -0.15 -11.91 -14.72
C PHE A 43 0.84 -11.34 -13.70
N TYR A 44 1.66 -10.37 -14.10
CA TYR A 44 2.61 -9.73 -13.19
C TYR A 44 1.90 -9.01 -12.05
N GLU A 45 0.88 -8.21 -12.36
CA GLU A 45 0.10 -7.48 -11.36
C GLU A 45 -0.49 -8.45 -10.31
N SER A 46 -1.10 -9.55 -10.76
CA SER A 46 -1.72 -10.54 -9.88
C SER A 46 -0.73 -11.19 -8.92
N ILE A 47 0.49 -11.48 -9.38
CA ILE A 47 1.53 -12.10 -8.56
C ILE A 47 2.05 -11.15 -7.49
N VAL A 48 2.02 -9.84 -7.71
CA VAL A 48 2.63 -8.85 -6.80
C VAL A 48 1.62 -8.07 -5.96
N ARG A 49 0.31 -8.32 -6.13
CA ARG A 49 -0.78 -7.67 -5.37
C ARG A 49 -0.66 -7.79 -3.84
N TRP A 50 0.08 -8.77 -3.32
CA TRP A 50 0.33 -8.92 -1.89
C TRP A 50 1.24 -7.83 -1.29
N GLY A 51 1.96 -7.06 -2.12
CA GLY A 51 2.90 -6.03 -1.65
C GLY A 51 2.26 -5.00 -0.71
N VAL A 52 1.10 -4.45 -1.09
CA VAL A 52 0.40 -3.43 -0.28
C VAL A 52 -0.15 -4.01 1.05
N PRO A 53 -0.86 -5.17 1.07
CA PRO A 53 -1.31 -5.81 2.30
C PRO A 53 -0.19 -6.07 3.33
N ILE A 54 1.04 -6.36 2.90
CA ILE A 54 2.16 -6.58 3.83
C ILE A 54 2.47 -5.31 4.65
N PHE A 55 2.41 -4.11 4.06
CA PHE A 55 2.59 -2.87 4.82
C PHE A 55 1.52 -2.65 5.89
N LEU A 56 0.28 -3.03 5.57
CA LEU A 56 -0.83 -3.00 6.53
C LEU A 56 -0.59 -3.99 7.66
N MET A 57 -0.17 -5.22 7.35
CA MET A 57 0.14 -6.24 8.37
C MET A 57 1.28 -5.82 9.28
N ILE A 58 2.38 -5.28 8.72
CA ILE A 58 3.51 -4.78 9.51
C ILE A 58 3.05 -3.69 10.47
N SER A 59 2.24 -2.74 9.99
CA SER A 59 1.64 -1.71 10.86
C SER A 59 0.80 -2.34 11.96
N GLY A 60 -0.04 -3.33 11.63
CA GLY A 60 -0.85 -4.09 12.57
C GLY A 60 -0.04 -4.80 13.67
N THR A 61 1.11 -5.38 13.33
CA THR A 61 1.98 -6.05 14.33
C THR A 61 2.51 -5.11 15.41
N LEU A 62 2.58 -3.80 15.15
CA LEU A 62 2.97 -2.79 16.15
C LEU A 62 1.83 -2.45 17.12
N PHE A 63 0.59 -2.74 16.72
CA PHE A 63 -0.62 -2.56 17.52
C PHE A 63 -1.01 -3.84 18.28
N LEU A 64 -0.62 -5.01 17.78
CA LEU A 64 -0.87 -6.30 18.43
C LEU A 64 -0.23 -6.33 19.83
N ASN A 65 -0.99 -6.74 20.84
CA ASN A 65 -0.62 -6.73 22.28
C ASN A 65 -0.49 -5.34 22.93
N ARG A 66 -1.11 -4.30 22.39
CA ARG A 66 -1.27 -3.01 23.08
C ARG A 66 -2.72 -2.77 23.44
N GLU A 67 -2.99 -2.51 24.71
CA GLU A 67 -4.27 -1.96 25.13
C GLU A 67 -4.36 -0.50 24.68
N ILE A 68 -5.14 -0.27 23.62
CA ILE A 68 -5.35 1.07 23.08
C ILE A 68 -6.82 1.38 23.26
N SER A 69 -7.11 2.45 24.01
CA SER A 69 -8.48 2.92 24.15
C SER A 69 -9.02 3.38 22.80
N ILE A 70 -10.31 3.10 22.55
CA ILE A 70 -11.01 3.50 21.32
C ILE A 70 -10.85 5.01 21.08
N LYS A 71 -10.96 5.82 22.13
CA LYS A 71 -10.74 7.28 22.06
C LYS A 71 -9.36 7.63 21.49
N LYS A 72 -8.30 6.95 21.94
CA LYS A 72 -6.92 7.18 21.46
C LYS A 72 -6.73 6.67 20.03
N LEU A 73 -7.41 5.58 19.64
CA LEU A 73 -7.40 5.06 18.28
C LEU A 73 -7.90 6.11 17.28
N PHE A 74 -9.11 6.62 17.51
CA PHE A 74 -9.75 7.59 16.62
C PHE A 74 -9.07 8.97 16.66
N SER A 75 -8.77 9.49 17.86
CA SER A 75 -8.24 10.85 18.00
C SER A 75 -6.79 11.01 17.54
N LYS A 76 -5.95 9.96 17.65
CA LYS A 76 -4.51 10.09 17.36
C LYS A 76 -4.09 9.41 16.06
N TYR A 77 -4.45 8.15 15.86
CA TYR A 77 -3.95 7.38 14.72
C TYR A 77 -4.81 7.59 13.48
N ILE A 78 -6.12 7.41 13.59
CA ILE A 78 -7.06 7.57 12.46
C ILE A 78 -7.14 9.04 12.05
N PHE A 79 -7.29 9.96 13.00
CA PHE A 79 -7.35 11.40 12.69
C PHE A 79 -6.14 11.87 11.89
N ARG A 80 -4.92 11.43 12.24
CA ARG A 80 -3.72 11.76 11.49
C ARG A 80 -3.76 11.25 10.04
N MET A 81 -4.28 10.03 9.83
CA MET A 81 -4.45 9.46 8.48
C MET A 81 -5.49 10.25 7.67
N VAL A 82 -6.64 10.58 8.28
CA VAL A 82 -7.71 11.35 7.63
C VAL A 82 -7.24 12.75 7.28
N VAL A 83 -6.54 13.44 8.18
CA VAL A 83 -6.00 14.78 7.90
C VAL A 83 -5.00 14.73 6.75
N ALA A 84 -4.08 13.75 6.75
CA ALA A 84 -3.13 13.58 5.64
C ALA A 84 -3.86 13.29 4.32
N PHE A 85 -4.86 12.41 4.35
CA PHE A 85 -5.67 12.09 3.18
C PHE A 85 -6.38 13.33 2.62
N VAL A 86 -7.15 14.04 3.46
CA VAL A 86 -7.88 15.25 3.03
C VAL A 86 -6.93 16.33 2.55
N PHE A 87 -5.81 16.55 3.24
CA PHE A 87 -4.80 17.53 2.83
C PHE A 87 -4.30 17.23 1.42
N TRP A 88 -3.82 16.01 1.17
CA TRP A 88 -3.31 15.64 -0.15
C TRP A 88 -4.40 15.56 -1.22
N SER A 89 -5.59 15.07 -0.89
CA SER A 89 -6.74 15.07 -1.80
C SER A 89 -7.11 16.48 -2.27
N LEU A 90 -7.07 17.47 -1.39
CA LEU A 90 -7.30 18.86 -1.79
C LEU A 90 -6.20 19.35 -2.73
N PHE A 91 -4.93 19.11 -2.41
CA PHE A 91 -3.82 19.50 -3.29
C PHE A 91 -3.97 18.91 -4.69
N TYR A 92 -4.22 17.60 -4.82
CA TYR A 92 -4.41 16.98 -6.13
C TYR A 92 -5.68 17.44 -6.84
N ALA A 93 -6.76 17.75 -6.11
CA ALA A 93 -8.00 18.24 -6.71
C ALA A 93 -7.89 19.67 -7.26
N PHE A 94 -6.91 20.46 -6.80
CA PHE A 94 -6.61 21.80 -7.33
C PHE A 94 -5.48 21.82 -8.36
N ASP A 95 -4.75 20.71 -8.54
CA ASP A 95 -3.67 20.55 -9.53
C ASP A 95 -4.20 20.01 -10.89
N GLU A 96 -5.48 19.65 -10.96
CA GLU A 96 -6.27 19.49 -12.20
C GLU A 96 -6.91 20.82 -12.64
#